data_AF-A0A670YFZ7-F1
#
_entry.id   AF-A0A670YFZ7-F1
#
_cell.length_a   1.000
_cell.length_b   1.000
_cell.length_c   1.000
_cell.angle_alpha   90.00
_cell.angle_beta   90.00
_cell.angle_gamma   90.00
#
_symmetry.space_group_name_H-M   'P 1'
#
loop_
_entity.id
_entity.type
_entity.pdbx_description
1 polymer ?
#
loop_
_entity_poly.entity_id
_entity_poly.type
_entity_poly.pdbx_seq_one_letter_code
_entity_poly.pdbx_strand_id
1 'polypeptide(L)'
;MFKGFEKAKDVQYVFTPLTSAICGVTLENSDNKKNQYLLSGKISPDGRVFIYLCDFIKLWDDLTHSQKENLKKKYKMGCDCKVSITIRLKYNLLLLYHFRFVRMHKL
;
A
#
# COMPACT_ATOMS: atom_id res chain seq x y z
N MET A 1 13.44 -1.75 9.91
CA MET A 1 12.35 -0.86 9.45
C MET A 1 12.89 0.13 8.41
N PHE A 2 12.07 0.69 7.50
CA PHE A 2 12.52 1.62 6.45
C PHE A 2 12.12 3.09 6.71
N LYS A 3 11.04 3.32 7.44
CA LYS A 3 10.49 4.63 7.82
C LYS A 3 9.73 4.49 9.14
N GLY A 4 9.64 5.55 9.94
CA GLY A 4 8.81 5.59 11.16
C GLY A 4 9.55 5.39 12.48
N PHE A 5 10.89 5.32 12.46
CA PHE A 5 11.72 5.10 13.66
C PHE A 5 11.55 6.19 14.71
N GLU A 6 11.15 7.38 14.28
CA GLU A 6 10.86 8.53 15.13
C GLU A 6 9.60 8.34 15.99
N LYS A 7 8.67 7.48 15.57
CA LYS A 7 7.40 7.20 16.28
C LYS A 7 7.36 5.82 16.92
N ALA A 8 8.04 4.84 16.35
CA ALA A 8 8.14 3.49 16.90
C ALA A 8 9.56 2.95 16.66
N LYS A 9 10.33 2.76 17.74
CA LYS A 9 11.71 2.25 17.63
C LYS A 9 11.77 0.76 17.31
N ASP A 10 10.87 0.00 17.90
CA ASP A 10 10.70 -1.43 17.66
C ASP A 10 9.21 -1.76 17.55
N VAL A 11 8.85 -2.59 16.58
CA VAL A 11 7.45 -2.93 16.27
C VAL A 11 7.28 -4.43 16.51
N GLN A 12 6.70 -4.78 17.66
CA GLN A 12 6.43 -6.17 18.03
C GLN A 12 5.04 -6.63 17.56
N TYR A 13 4.09 -5.70 17.46
CA TYR A 13 2.70 -5.98 17.13
C TYR A 13 2.22 -5.07 16.01
N VAL A 14 1.39 -5.65 15.15
CA VAL A 14 0.69 -4.93 14.09
C VAL A 14 -0.80 -5.23 14.22
N PHE A 15 -1.61 -4.18 14.16
CA PHE A 15 -3.05 -4.27 14.36
C PHE A 15 -3.77 -4.18 13.00
N THR A 16 -4.83 -4.97 12.86
CA THR A 16 -5.68 -5.00 11.67
C THR A 16 -7.13 -5.25 12.10
N PRO A 17 -8.13 -4.77 11.35
CA PRO A 17 -9.52 -5.17 11.55
C PRO A 17 -9.71 -6.69 11.45
N LEU A 18 -10.77 -7.20 12.08
CA LEU A 18 -11.00 -8.64 12.25
C LEU A 18 -11.35 -9.37 10.94
N THR A 19 -12.05 -8.71 10.01
CA THR A 19 -12.55 -9.34 8.78
C THR A 19 -12.20 -8.51 7.55
N SER A 20 -12.05 -9.18 6.41
CA SER A 20 -11.73 -8.53 5.13
C SER A 20 -12.80 -7.52 4.68
N ALA A 21 -14.07 -7.74 5.06
CA ALA A 21 -15.18 -6.83 4.78
C ALA A 21 -14.99 -5.42 5.39
N ILE A 22 -14.23 -5.31 6.48
CA ILE A 22 -13.83 -4.04 7.10
C ILE A 22 -12.34 -3.76 6.91
N CYS A 23 -11.78 -4.22 5.78
CA CYS A 23 -10.39 -4.06 5.39
C CYS A 23 -9.37 -4.75 6.30
N GLY A 24 -9.76 -5.85 6.97
CA GLY A 24 -8.86 -6.71 7.71
C GLY A 24 -7.95 -7.54 6.82
N VAL A 25 -6.76 -7.87 7.32
CA VAL A 25 -5.72 -8.64 6.64
C VAL A 25 -5.37 -9.88 7.45
N THR A 26 -5.29 -11.03 6.77
CA THR A 26 -4.72 -12.25 7.32
C THR A 26 -3.36 -12.48 6.68
N LEU A 27 -2.31 -12.58 7.49
CA LEU A 27 -0.97 -12.94 7.01
C LEU A 27 -0.82 -14.45 7.06
N GLU A 28 -0.41 -15.05 5.95
CA GLU A 28 -0.15 -16.48 5.89
C GLU A 28 1.14 -16.80 6.64
N ASN A 29 1.01 -17.56 7.71
CA ASN A 29 2.15 -18.10 8.43
C ASN A 29 2.14 -19.61 8.22
N SER A 30 3.00 -20.11 7.34
CA SER A 30 3.14 -21.55 7.14
C SER A 30 4.14 -22.09 8.16
N ASP A 31 3.80 -23.16 8.86
CA ASP A 31 4.62 -23.79 9.91
C ASP A 31 6.04 -24.17 9.46
N ASN A 32 6.27 -24.28 8.15
CA ASN A 32 7.54 -24.70 7.56
C ASN A 32 8.31 -23.57 6.84
N LYS A 33 7.81 -22.34 6.80
CA LYS A 33 8.49 -21.23 6.11
C LYS A 33 8.23 -19.89 6.80
N LYS A 34 9.31 -19.27 7.29
CA LYS A 34 9.27 -17.88 7.79
C LYS A 34 9.02 -16.94 6.62
N ASN A 35 7.76 -16.59 6.40
CA ASN A 35 7.39 -15.60 5.40
C ASN A 35 7.83 -14.21 5.87
N GLN A 36 8.71 -13.57 5.10
CA GLN A 36 9.07 -12.18 5.31
C GLN A 36 8.13 -11.31 4.49
N TYR A 37 7.50 -10.32 5.13
CA TYR A 37 6.61 -9.38 4.48
C TYR A 37 7.19 -7.97 4.52
N LEU A 38 6.97 -7.22 3.44
CA LEU A 38 7.01 -5.76 3.48
C LEU A 38 5.61 -5.26 3.80
N LEU A 39 5.51 -4.54 4.92
CA LEU A 39 4.28 -3.92 5.38
C LEU A 39 4.41 -2.39 5.29
N SER A 40 3.40 -1.75 4.72
CA SER A 40 3.12 -0.33 4.90
C SER A 40 1.86 -0.18 5.75
N GLY A 41 1.74 0.95 6.44
CA GLY A 41 0.61 1.19 7.32
C GLY A 41 0.70 2.54 8.01
N LYS A 42 -0.22 2.75 8.96
CA LYS A 42 -0.30 3.97 9.77
C LYS A 42 0.30 3.73 11.15
N ILE A 43 1.06 4.71 11.63
CA ILE A 43 1.55 4.72 13.01
C ILE A 43 0.71 5.73 13.79
N SER A 44 0.00 5.25 14.80
CA SER A 44 -0.77 6.07 15.73
C SER A 44 0.15 6.88 16.66
N PRO A 45 -0.34 7.97 17.26
CA PRO A 45 0.47 8.81 18.15
C PRO A 45 1.06 8.07 19.37
N ASP A 46 0.43 6.98 19.78
CA ASP A 46 0.85 6.07 20.84
C ASP A 46 1.84 4.99 20.39
N GLY A 47 2.32 5.05 19.14
CA GLY A 47 3.31 4.14 18.58
C GLY A 47 2.73 2.82 18.05
N ARG A 48 1.40 2.62 18.11
CA ARG A 48 0.78 1.42 17.53
C ARG A 48 0.76 1.47 16.00
N VAL A 49 1.07 0.33 15.37
CA VAL A 49 1.09 0.20 13.91
C VAL A 49 -0.18 -0.49 13.44
N PHE A 50 -0.90 0.16 12.53
CA PHE A 50 -2.13 -0.35 11.91
C PHE A 50 -1.93 -0.62 10.43
N ILE A 51 -2.37 -1.79 9.96
CA ILE A 51 -2.42 -2.16 8.55
C ILE A 51 -3.84 -2.50 8.13
N TYR A 52 -4.13 -2.30 6.85
CA TYR A 52 -5.42 -2.53 6.23
C TYR A 52 -5.25 -3.23 4.87
N LEU A 53 -6.34 -3.78 4.34
CA LEU A 53 -6.35 -4.52 3.08
C LEU A 53 -5.82 -3.71 1.87
N CYS A 54 -5.99 -2.38 1.90
CA CYS A 54 -5.54 -1.49 0.84
C CYS A 54 -4.07 -1.05 0.98
N ASP A 55 -3.42 -1.38 2.10
CA ASP A 55 -2.00 -1.05 2.29
C ASP A 55 -1.11 -1.93 1.41
N PHE A 56 0.10 -1.45 1.14
CA PHE A 56 1.10 -2.22 0.41
C PHE A 56 1.65 -3.34 1.30
N ILE A 57 1.09 -4.55 1.13
CA ILE A 57 1.45 -5.76 1.86
C ILE A 57 1.87 -6.82 0.84
N LYS A 58 3.15 -7.18 0.85
CA LYS A 58 3.73 -8.15 -0.10
C LYS A 58 4.77 -9.03 0.56
N LEU A 59 4.89 -10.27 0.09
CA LEU A 59 6.03 -11.11 0.43
C LEU A 59 7.31 -10.41 -0.06
N TRP A 60 8.36 -10.49 0.76
CA TRP A 60 9.64 -9.88 0.47
C TRP A 60 10.23 -10.44 -0.83
N ASP A 61 10.05 -11.73 -1.10
CA ASP A 61 10.59 -12.39 -2.28
C ASP A 61 9.86 -11.99 -3.58
N ASP A 62 8.60 -11.56 -3.49
CA ASP A 62 7.81 -11.09 -4.64
C ASP A 62 8.21 -9.67 -5.08
N LEU A 63 8.98 -8.94 -4.27
CA LEU A 63 9.44 -7.61 -4.62
C LEU A 63 10.57 -7.70 -5.65
N THR A 64 10.46 -6.90 -6.70
CA THR A 64 11.54 -6.73 -7.68
C THR A 64 12.79 -6.16 -7.01
N HIS A 65 13.96 -6.43 -7.59
CA HIS A 65 15.23 -5.88 -7.11
C HIS A 65 15.18 -4.34 -7.00
N SER A 66 14.62 -3.68 -8.02
CA SER A 66 14.45 -2.22 -8.03
C SER A 66 13.55 -1.73 -6.89
N GLN A 67 12.44 -2.42 -6.58
CA GLN A 67 11.61 -2.06 -5.43
C GLN A 67 12.38 -2.16 -4.12
N LYS A 68 13.13 -3.25 -3.91
CA LYS A 68 13.95 -3.47 -2.70
C LYS A 68 15.00 -2.37 -2.50
N GLU A 69 15.72 -1.99 -3.55
CA GLU A 69 16.73 -0.93 -3.48
C GLU A 69 16.11 0.45 -3.22
N ASN A 70 14.99 0.76 -3.87
CA ASN A 70 14.37 2.08 -3.81
C ASN A 70 13.69 2.38 -2.48
N LEU A 71 13.32 1.36 -1.68
CA LEU A 71 12.81 1.52 -0.31
C LEU A 71 13.74 2.33 0.60
N LYS A 72 15.06 2.17 0.45
CA LYS A 72 16.06 2.85 1.29
C LYS A 72 16.47 4.21 0.74
N LYS A 73 16.44 4.39 -0.57
CA LYS A 73 17.03 5.54 -1.26
C LYS A 73 15.98 6.45 -1.89
N LYS A 74 15.29 5.97 -2.93
CA LYS A 74 14.56 6.84 -3.85
C LYS A 74 13.14 7.18 -3.42
N TYR A 75 12.42 6.27 -2.76
CA TYR A 75 11.02 6.54 -2.41
C TYR A 75 10.86 7.70 -1.41
N LYS A 76 11.85 7.92 -0.54
CA LYS A 76 11.85 9.09 0.34
C LYS A 76 11.99 10.41 -0.44
N MET A 77 12.84 10.44 -1.48
CA MET A 77 13.06 11.64 -2.29
C MET A 77 11.82 12.00 -3.13
N GLY A 78 11.05 10.99 -3.56
CA GLY A 78 9.84 11.19 -4.37
C GLY A 78 8.57 11.52 -3.58
N CYS A 79 8.65 11.72 -2.26
CA CYS A 79 7.45 11.99 -1.44
C CYS A 79 6.75 13.32 -1.81
N ASP A 80 7.50 14.29 -2.34
CA ASP A 80 6.95 15.57 -2.80
C ASP A 80 6.34 15.48 -4.21
N CYS A 81 6.53 14.35 -4.91
CA CYS A 81 5.94 14.09 -6.21
C CYS A 81 4.57 13.38 -6.06
N LYS A 82 3.65 13.68 -6.97
CA LYS A 82 2.35 13.00 -7.05
C LYS A 82 2.38 11.89 -8.11
N VAL A 83 2.10 10.66 -7.70
CA VAL A 83 1.89 9.55 -8.63
C VAL A 83 0.47 9.64 -9.19
N SER A 84 0.36 9.86 -10.50
CA SER A 84 -0.93 9.87 -11.19
C SER A 84 -1.35 8.46 -11.57
N ILE A 85 -2.48 8.00 -11.05
CA ILE A 85 -3.08 6.70 -11.40
C ILE A 85 -3.96 6.89 -12.62
N THR A 86 -3.57 6.32 -13.76
CA THR A 86 -4.39 6.32 -14.97
C THR A 86 -5.25 5.07 -14.99
N ILE A 87 -6.56 5.25 -14.81
CA ILE A 87 -7.52 4.16 -15.00
C ILE A 87 -7.79 4.04 -16.49
N ARG A 88 -7.10 3.11 -17.15
CA ARG A 88 -7.39 2.75 -18.54
C ARG A 88 -8.67 1.91 -18.53
N LEU A 89 -9.82 2.57 -18.72
CA LEU A 89 -11.08 1.86 -18.97
C LEU A 89 -10.96 1.14 -20.32
N LYS A 90 -10.52 -0.12 -20.30
CA LYS A 90 -10.68 -1.05 -21.43
C LYS A 90 -12.13 -1.54 -21.44
N TYR A 91 -13.08 -0.65 -21.67
CA TYR A 91 -14.42 -1.07 -22.06
C TYR A 91 -14.58 -0.77 -23.53
N ASN A 92 -14.68 -1.84 -24.32
CA ASN A 92 -15.19 -1.78 -25.67
C ASN A 92 -16.53 -1.03 -25.65
N LEU A 93 -16.63 -0.12 -26.60
CA LEU A 93 -17.70 0.83 -26.83
C LEU A 93 -19.03 0.10 -27.12
N LEU A 94 -19.77 -0.34 -26.09
CA LEU A 94 -21.14 -0.86 -26.28
C LEU A 94 -22.10 -0.61 -25.12
N LEU A 95 -21.74 0.27 -24.18
CA LEU A 95 -22.72 0.92 -23.29
C LEU A 95 -22.58 2.43 -23.41
N LEU A 96 -22.78 2.92 -24.64
CA LEU A 96 -23.51 4.17 -24.83
C LEU A 96 -24.85 3.96 -24.13
N TYR A 97 -25.03 4.53 -22.94
CA TYR A 97 -26.15 5.42 -22.63
C TYR A 97 -25.89 5.98 -21.23
N HIS A 98 -25.80 7.31 -21.20
CA HIS A 98 -26.20 8.11 -20.06
C HIS A 98 -25.18 8.47 -18.96
N PHE A 99 -24.00 8.99 -19.27
CA PHE A 99 -23.38 9.97 -18.35
C PHE A 99 -22.72 11.14 -19.08
N ARG A 100 -23.27 12.32 -18.78
CA ARG A 100 -22.91 13.65 -19.27
C ARG A 100 -21.42 13.94 -19.07
N PHE A 101 -20.79 14.36 -20.17
CA PHE A 101 -19.78 15.41 -20.30
C PHE A 101 -19.29 16.06 -18.99
N VAL A 102 -18.00 15.88 -18.66
CA VAL A 102 -17.24 16.87 -17.88
C VAL A 102 -16.05 17.32 -18.72
N ARG A 103 -16.08 18.61 -19.02
CA ARG A 103 -15.20 19.38 -19.91
C ARG A 103 -13.86 19.65 -19.21
N MET A 104 -12.75 19.44 -19.92
CA MET A 104 -11.42 19.83 -19.47
C MET A 104 -11.31 21.35 -19.34
N HIS A 105 -10.81 21.85 -18.21
CA HIS A 105 -10.23 23.19 -18.12
C HIS A 105 -8.74 23.08 -17.82
N LYS A 106 -7.97 23.73 -18.69
CA LYS A 106 -6.53 23.96 -18.63
C LYS A 106 -6.31 25.14 -17.67
N LEU A 107 -5.37 25.01 -16.73
CA LEU A 107 -4.74 26.16 -16.07
C LEU A 107 -3.74 26.79 -17.04
#